data_AF-A0A940G0G9-F1
#
_entry.id   AF-A0A940G0G9-F1
#
_cell.length_a   1.000
_cell.length_b   1.000
_cell.length_c   1.000
_cell.angle_alpha   90.00
_cell.angle_beta   90.00
_cell.angle_gamma   90.00
#
_symmetry.space_group_name_H-M   'P 1'
#
loop_
_entity.id
_entity.type
_entity.pdbx_description
1 polymer ?
#
loop_
_entity_poly.entity_id
_entity_poly.type
_entity_poly.pdbx_seq_one_letter_code
_entity_poly.pdbx_strand_id
1 'polypeptide(L)' 'MRKATLARYLDMAPSDIEREVAAGRLPLPVKIGRAEHWSRSAVDSMVEVITGEAIDDWRASQPLYARG' A
#
# COMPACT_ATOMS: atom_id res chain seq x y z
N MET A 1 7.49 1.11 10.63
CA MET A 1 7.72 -0.34 10.74
C MET A 1 9.03 -0.72 10.09
N ARG A 2 9.77 -1.71 10.60
CA ARG A 2 11.03 -2.20 9.96
C ARG A 2 10.72 -3.17 8.83
N LYS A 3 11.67 -3.38 7.93
CA LYS A 3 11.55 -4.32 6.79
C LYS A 3 11.08 -5.71 7.22
N ALA A 4 11.66 -6.27 8.29
CA ALA A 4 11.27 -7.58 8.82
C ALA A 4 9.82 -7.60 9.34
N THR A 5 9.35 -6.51 9.95
CA THR A 5 7.96 -6.37 10.39
C THR A 5 7.01 -6.30 9.19
N LEU A 6 7.38 -5.56 8.15
CA LEU A 6 6.59 -5.45 6.92
C LEU A 6 6.48 -6.79 6.20
N ALA A 7 7.59 -7.51 6.07
CA ALA A 7 7.64 -8.84 5.47
C ALA A 7 6.67 -9.81 6.17
N ARG A 8 6.68 -9.84 7.51
CA ARG A 8 5.71 -10.63 8.29
C ARG A 8 4.28 -10.13 8.16
N TYR A 9 4.08 -8.82 8.05
CA TYR A 9 2.75 -8.23 7.95
C TYR A 9 2.06 -8.61 6.63
N LEU A 10 2.81 -8.67 5.53
CA LEU A 10 2.32 -9.02 4.21
C LEU A 10 2.54 -10.50 3.84
N ASP A 11 2.95 -11.31 4.82
CA ASP A 11 3.27 -12.74 4.69
C ASP A 11 4.17 -13.07 3.47
N MET A 12 5.26 -12.31 3.32
CA MET A 12 6.20 -12.44 2.20
C MET A 12 7.67 -12.44 2.66
N ALA A 13 8.58 -12.90 1.80
CA ALA A 13 10.01 -12.88 2.13
C ALA A 13 10.57 -11.44 2.13
N PRO A 14 11.57 -11.13 2.98
CA PRO A 14 12.19 -9.80 2.97
C PRO A 14 12.81 -9.41 1.63
N SER A 15 13.28 -10.35 0.83
CA SER A 15 13.79 -10.10 -0.53
C SER A 15 12.70 -9.62 -1.49
N ASP A 16 11.47 -10.13 -1.33
CA ASP A 16 10.34 -9.72 -2.18
C ASP A 16 9.95 -8.27 -1.93
N ILE A 17 10.08 -7.77 -0.69
CA ILE A 17 9.82 -6.35 -0.36
C ILE A 17 10.60 -5.41 -1.27
N GLU A 18 11.89 -5.68 -1.50
CA GLU A 18 12.72 -4.82 -2.37
C GLU A 18 12.25 -4.86 -3.82
N ARG A 19 11.84 -6.04 -4.31
CA ARG A 19 11.28 -6.21 -5.65
C ARG A 19 9.97 -5.45 -5.81
N GLU A 20 9.08 -5.53 -4.82
CA GLU A 20 7.79 -4.85 -4.83
C GLU A 20 7.92 -3.33 -4.73
N VAL A 21 8.90 -2.84 -3.94
CA VAL A 21 9.26 -1.42 -3.89
C VAL A 21 9.83 -0.96 -5.24
N ALA A 22 10.74 -1.72 -5.85
CA ALA A 22 11.29 -1.41 -7.18
C ALA A 22 10.22 -1.45 -8.29
N ALA A 23 9.21 -2.32 -8.15
CA ALA A 23 8.07 -2.41 -9.04
C ALA A 23 7.00 -1.33 -8.79
N GLY A 24 7.15 -0.49 -7.75
CA GLY A 24 6.21 0.57 -7.40
C GLY A 24 4.90 0.09 -6.77
N ARG A 25 4.82 -1.18 -6.34
CA ARG A 25 3.64 -1.75 -5.68
C ARG A 25 3.63 -1.57 -4.17
N LEU A 26 4.80 -1.31 -3.58
CA LEU A 26 4.95 -0.94 -2.17
C LEU A 26 5.52 0.48 -2.04
N PRO A 27 5.22 1.18 -0.92
CA PRO A 27 5.70 2.54 -0.74
C PRO A 27 7.21 2.55 -0.47
N LEU A 28 7.86 3.64 -0.88
CA LEU A 28 9.28 3.86 -0.64
C LEU A 28 9.56 3.94 0.87
N PRO A 29 10.70 3.40 1.35
CA PRO A 29 11.08 3.52 2.74
C PRO A 29 11.39 4.97 3.12
N VAL A 30 10.99 5.33 4.33
CA VAL A 30 11.40 6.56 5.00
C VAL A 30 12.61 6.26 5.88
N LYS A 31 13.67 7.07 5.77
CA LYS A 31 14.82 6.98 6.66
C LYS A 31 14.50 7.64 7.99
N ILE A 32 14.49 6.84 9.07
CA ILE A 32 14.36 7.32 10.44
C ILE A 32 15.59 6.85 11.21
N GLY A 33 16.47 7.80 11.54
CA GLY A 33 17.80 7.50 12.07
C GLY A 33 18.66 6.77 11.03
N ARG A 34 19.32 5.68 11.43
CA ARG A 34 20.22 4.89 10.57
C ARG A 34 19.52 3.79 9.76
N ALA A 35 18.18 3.72 9.79
CA ALA A 35 17.47 2.61 9.20
C ALA A 35 16.21 3.02 8.44
N GLU A 36 15.85 2.15 7.51
CA GLU A 36 14.66 2.26 6.69
C GLU A 36 13.42 1.78 7.45
N HIS A 37 12.37 2.58 7.33
CA HIS A 37 11.09 2.34 7.95
C HIS A 37 9.96 2.57 6.95
N TRP A 38 8.93 1.74 7.04
CA TRP A 38 7.70 1.88 6.27
C TRP A 38 6.59 2.42 7.16
N SER A 39 5.80 3.34 6.63
CA SER A 39 4.56 3.74 7.28
C SER A 39 3.53 2.61 7.13
N ARG A 40 2.83 2.29 8.22
CA ARG A 40 1.74 1.29 8.18
C ARG A 40 0.58 1.78 7.32
N SER A 41 0.12 3.00 7.58
CA SER A 41 -1.00 3.58 6.83
C SER A 41 -0.74 3.64 5.32
N ALA A 42 0.48 3.97 4.91
CA ALA A 42 0.82 4.00 3.48
C ALA A 42 0.82 2.61 2.83
N VAL A 43 1.21 1.57 3.57
CA VAL A 43 1.15 0.19 3.09
C VAL A 43 -0.30 -0.25 2.97
N ASP A 44 -1.12 0.00 3.99
CA ASP A 44 -2.53 -0.36 3.99
C ASP A 44 -3.28 0.32 2.83
N SER A 45 -3.09 1.63 2.62
CA SER A 45 -3.69 2.34 1.48
C SER A 45 -3.27 1.79 0.12
N MET A 46 -2.02 1.34 -0.04
CA MET A 46 -1.59 0.71 -1.30
C MET A 46 -2.21 -0.67 -1.49
N VAL A 47 -2.36 -1.45 -0.42
CA VAL A 47 -3.04 -2.75 -0.47
C VAL A 47 -4.51 -2.57 -0.83
N GLU A 48 -5.19 -1.58 -0.27
CA GLU A 48 -6.58 -1.23 -0.61
C GLU A 48 -6.74 -0.85 -2.09
N VAL A 49 -5.77 -0.11 -2.65
CA VAL A 49 -5.75 0.22 -4.09
C VAL A 49 -5.56 -1.03 -4.96
N ILE A 50 -4.65 -1.93 -4.57
CA ILE A 50 -4.35 -3.16 -5.35
C ILE A 50 -5.52 -4.16 -5.28
N THR A 51 -6.14 -4.31 -4.12
CA THR A 51 -7.27 -5.23 -3.90
C THR A 51 -8.58 -4.71 -4.49
N GLY A 52 -8.60 -3.44 -4.89
CA GLY A 52 -9.77 -2.79 -5.48
C GLY A 52 -10.78 -2.26 -4.47
N GLU A 53 -10.47 -2.33 -3.17
CA GLU A 53 -11.30 -1.71 -2.11
C GLU A 53 -11.22 -0.17 -2.14
N ALA A 54 -10.12 0.39 -2.65
CA ALA A 54 -9.99 1.81 -2.96
C ALA A 54 -10.31 2.15 -4.43
N ILE A 55 -10.97 1.25 -5.18
CA ILE A 55 -11.69 1.69 -6.37
C ILE A 55 -12.88 2.49 -5.84
N ASP A 56 -12.63 3.79 -5.69
CA ASP A 56 -13.68 4.80 -5.59
C ASP A 56 -14.68 4.45 -6.69
N ASP A 57 -15.90 4.07 -6.30
CA ASP A 57 -16.91 3.63 -7.23
C ASP A 57 -17.16 4.80 -8.18
N TRP A 58 -16.55 4.78 -9.36
CA TRP A 58 -16.69 5.86 -10.32
C TRP A 58 -18.16 6.02 -10.73
N ARG A 59 -19.05 5.06 -10.42
CA ARG A 59 -20.51 5.21 -10.53
C ARG A 59 -21.09 6.16 -9.48
N ALA A 60 -20.53 6.24 -8.28
CA ALA A 60 -20.95 7.17 -7.23
C ALA A 60 -20.74 8.64 -7.62
N SER A 61 -19.80 8.91 -8.54
CA SER A 61 -19.58 10.24 -9.12
C SER A 61 -20.35 10.50 -10.43
N GLN A 62 -21.14 9.54 -10.94
CA GLN A 62 -21.97 9.72 -12.12
C GLN A 62 -23.32 10.39 -11.77
N PRO A 63 -23.73 11.46 -12.49
CA PRO A 63 -25.01 12.15 -12.24
C PRO A 63 -26.26 11.26 -12.36
N LEU A 64 -26.15 10.12 -13.04
CA LEU A 64 -27.24 9.17 -13.25
C LEU A 64 -27.69 8.46 -11.96
N TYR A 65 -26.83 8.34 -10.95
CA TYR A 65 -27.14 7.64 -9.69
C TYR A 65 -27.28 8.58 -8.49
N ALA A 66 -27.04 9.89 -8.69
CA ALA A 66 -27.12 10.91 -7.64
C ALA A 66 -28.56 11.36 -7.29
N ARG A 67 -29.58 10.73 -7.88
CA ARG A 67 -31.00 10.94 -7.55
C ARG A 67 -31.72 9.60 -7.40
N GLY A 68 -31.81 9.15 -6.15
CA GLY A 68 -32.81 8.21 -5.64
C GLY A 68 -33.29 8.72 -4.30
#